data_AF-A0A507E1G3-F1
#
_entry.id   AF-A0A507E1G3-F1
#
_cell.length_a   1.000
_cell.length_b   1.000
_cell.length_c   1.000
_cell.angle_alpha   90.00
_cell.angle_beta   90.00
_cell.angle_gamma   90.00
#
_symmetry.space_group_name_H-M   'P 1'
#
loop_
_entity.id
_entity.type
_entity.pdbx_description
1 polymer ?
#
loop_
_entity_poly.entity_id
_entity_poly.type
_entity_poly.pdbx_seq_one_letter_code
_entity_poly.pdbx_strand_id
1 'polypeptide(L)'
;MAPPSLRRLCFFQPRGCFHSADDVCSPFCRFVKSAVLAVLPIGLWLVLFSCAQFIPSSWRPAISVDVLPALDELLFDNSLGLLSFASILVAGGWLVTGSSLSTLLVFVPLVLRGLRDLAAVPSTAADVLAFLPYGVLHYISPAIFAVWLWWYAGVQTAVVFAQAFGAQNCLGVITQVVFPTAAPWYNDLYGFAPATYSMPGNPGGLARVDKLFGTHMYGNAFNNSPLVFGAMPSLHSGFAVLIMLFAMHFSRRLGSALMLYMCWQWWATMYLRHHYMSDLLVGALYSTVTYMFSRRYLARVSSLGYHGSSDYKLLDVVVMNDVLGGKHDFSGREQSGMWNEAILKSRRAGERDSLVMMTVPLDGIMVDDSN
;
A
#
# COMPACT_ATOMS: atom_id res chain seq x y z
N MET A 1 -5.28 -7.90 -56.02
CA MET A 1 -4.18 -8.62 -55.33
C MET A 1 -3.37 -7.59 -54.55
N ALA A 2 -3.35 -7.69 -53.22
CA ALA A 2 -2.51 -6.86 -52.34
C ALA A 2 -1.56 -7.78 -51.56
N PRO A 3 -0.31 -7.35 -51.27
CA PRO A 3 0.77 -8.24 -50.84
C PRO A 3 0.70 -8.59 -49.35
N PRO A 4 1.33 -9.70 -48.92
CA PRO A 4 1.34 -10.12 -47.53
C PRO A 4 2.37 -9.32 -46.73
N SER A 5 1.93 -8.37 -45.91
CA SER A 5 2.78 -7.78 -44.88
C SER A 5 2.91 -8.75 -43.71
N LEU A 6 4.10 -9.35 -43.62
CA LEU A 6 4.75 -9.93 -42.43
C LEU A 6 3.93 -9.90 -41.13
N ARG A 7 3.32 -11.05 -40.80
CA ARG A 7 2.88 -11.38 -39.44
C ARG A 7 4.08 -11.35 -38.51
N ARG A 8 4.26 -10.26 -37.76
CA ARG A 8 5.15 -10.23 -36.60
C ARG A 8 4.53 -11.07 -35.49
N LEU A 9 5.37 -11.88 -34.85
CA LEU A 9 5.05 -12.75 -33.72
C LEU A 9 4.24 -12.02 -32.64
N CYS A 10 3.00 -12.45 -32.45
CA CYS A 10 2.09 -11.98 -31.41
C CYS A 10 2.47 -12.59 -30.06
N PHE A 11 3.32 -11.92 -29.29
CA PHE A 11 3.46 -12.17 -27.84
C PHE A 11 3.38 -10.90 -26.99
N PHE A 12 3.28 -9.72 -27.61
CA PHE A 12 3.27 -8.42 -26.91
C PHE A 12 2.30 -7.38 -27.53
N GLN A 13 1.18 -7.81 -28.14
CA GLN A 13 0.09 -6.87 -28.45
C GLN A 13 -1.02 -6.97 -27.38
N PRO A 14 -1.48 -5.84 -26.82
CA PRO A 14 -2.58 -5.80 -25.85
C PRO A 14 -3.96 -6.00 -26.52
N ARG A 15 -4.01 -6.62 -27.70
CA ARG A 15 -5.24 -6.82 -28.49
C ARG A 15 -5.48 -8.32 -28.68
N GLY A 16 -6.13 -8.91 -27.68
CA GLY A 16 -6.59 -10.30 -27.62
C GLY A 16 -6.65 -10.71 -26.16
N CYS A 17 -7.79 -10.83 -25.50
CA CYS A 17 -9.10 -11.28 -25.94
C CYS A 17 -10.21 -10.33 -25.41
N PHE A 18 -11.39 -10.34 -26.04
CA PHE A 18 -12.62 -9.65 -25.61
C PHE A 18 -12.78 -8.16 -25.95
N HIS A 19 -12.48 -7.72 -27.18
CA HIS A 19 -13.00 -6.44 -27.67
C HIS A 19 -14.01 -6.68 -28.79
N SER A 20 -15.19 -6.06 -28.66
CA SER A 20 -16.15 -5.90 -29.76
C SER A 20 -15.58 -4.92 -30.78
N ALA A 21 -16.10 -4.95 -32.01
CA ALA A 21 -15.69 -4.10 -33.13
C ALA A 21 -15.74 -2.57 -32.86
N ASP A 22 -16.34 -2.15 -31.73
CA ASP A 22 -16.54 -0.74 -31.35
C ASP A 22 -15.62 -0.25 -30.21
N ASP A 23 -14.54 -0.97 -29.87
CA ASP A 23 -13.59 -0.62 -28.79
C ASP A 23 -14.20 -0.50 -27.36
N VAL A 24 -15.45 -0.92 -27.15
CA VAL A 24 -16.10 -0.94 -25.82
C VAL A 24 -15.95 -2.33 -25.16
N CYS A 25 -15.08 -2.44 -24.15
CA CYS A 25 -14.97 -3.64 -23.30
C CYS A 25 -16.29 -3.89 -22.55
N SER A 26 -16.82 -5.12 -22.65
CA SER A 26 -18.10 -5.51 -22.02
C SER A 26 -18.07 -5.37 -20.48
N PRO A 27 -19.22 -5.25 -19.78
CA PRO A 27 -19.25 -5.22 -18.32
C PRO A 27 -18.52 -6.42 -17.68
N PHE A 28 -18.67 -7.61 -18.26
CA PHE A 28 -17.95 -8.82 -17.85
C PHE A 28 -16.43 -8.67 -18.03
N CYS A 29 -15.99 -8.16 -19.19
CA CYS A 29 -14.57 -7.88 -19.45
C CYS A 29 -13.98 -6.89 -18.42
N ARG A 30 -14.70 -5.82 -18.07
CA ARG A 30 -14.26 -4.85 -17.04
C ARG A 30 -14.19 -5.46 -15.64
N PHE A 31 -15.15 -6.32 -15.30
CA PHE A 31 -15.16 -7.06 -14.04
C PHE A 31 -13.95 -7.99 -13.95
N VAL A 32 -13.73 -8.84 -14.96
CA VAL A 32 -12.59 -9.78 -15.01
C VAL A 32 -11.27 -9.02 -14.92
N LYS A 33 -11.11 -7.92 -15.68
CA LYS A 33 -9.91 -7.08 -15.61
C LYS A 33 -9.65 -6.56 -14.19
N SER A 34 -10.67 -5.99 -13.54
CA SER A 34 -10.55 -5.48 -12.17
C SER A 34 -10.22 -6.58 -11.17
N ALA A 35 -10.87 -7.74 -11.28
CA ALA A 35 -10.63 -8.90 -10.42
C ALA A 35 -9.18 -9.40 -10.57
N VAL A 36 -8.70 -9.58 -11.80
CA VAL A 36 -7.31 -10.01 -12.07
C VAL A 36 -6.31 -9.00 -11.52
N LEU A 37 -6.52 -7.70 -11.75
CA LEU A 37 -5.62 -6.65 -11.26
C LEU A 37 -5.57 -6.55 -9.74
N ALA A 38 -6.67 -6.85 -9.04
CA ALA A 38 -6.70 -6.89 -7.58
C ALA A 38 -6.05 -8.18 -7.02
N VAL A 39 -6.35 -9.33 -7.62
CA VAL A 39 -5.95 -10.63 -7.07
C VAL A 39 -4.49 -10.97 -7.43
N LEU A 40 -4.02 -10.63 -8.63
CA LEU A 40 -2.71 -11.06 -9.12
C LEU A 40 -1.55 -10.64 -8.19
N PRO A 41 -1.44 -9.38 -7.70
CA PRO A 41 -0.34 -8.98 -6.83
C PRO A 41 -0.37 -9.68 -5.47
N ILE A 42 -1.56 -9.94 -4.93
CA ILE A 42 -1.74 -10.66 -3.67
C ILE A 42 -1.40 -12.14 -3.86
N GLY A 43 -1.88 -12.75 -4.94
CA GLY A 43 -1.57 -14.13 -5.29
C GLY A 43 -0.07 -14.33 -5.52
N LEU A 44 0.59 -13.40 -6.21
CA LEU A 44 2.05 -13.43 -6.40
C LEU A 44 2.78 -13.39 -5.07
N TRP A 45 2.39 -12.50 -4.15
CA TRP A 45 2.97 -12.46 -2.81
C TRP A 45 2.81 -13.78 -2.07
N LEU A 46 1.60 -14.34 -2.04
CA LEU A 46 1.34 -15.61 -1.34
C LEU A 46 2.16 -16.75 -1.94
N VAL A 47 2.25 -16.81 -3.27
CA VAL A 47 3.11 -17.79 -3.96
C VAL A 47 4.58 -17.58 -3.59
N LEU A 48 5.09 -16.35 -3.61
CA LEU A 48 6.47 -16.05 -3.21
C LEU A 48 6.75 -16.50 -1.76
N PHE A 49 5.84 -16.18 -0.83
CA PHE A 49 5.97 -16.57 0.57
C PHE A 49 5.96 -18.09 0.74
N SER A 50 4.96 -18.77 0.16
CA SER A 50 4.83 -20.23 0.24
C SER A 50 6.01 -20.95 -0.42
N CYS A 51 6.57 -20.40 -1.49
CA CYS A 51 7.69 -20.99 -2.21
C CYS A 51 9.05 -20.73 -1.55
N ALA A 52 9.17 -19.80 -0.60
CA ALA A 52 10.43 -19.48 0.07
C ALA A 52 11.08 -20.72 0.71
N GLN A 53 10.26 -21.65 1.23
CA GLN A 53 10.73 -22.90 1.82
C GLN A 53 11.45 -23.83 0.84
N PHE A 54 11.18 -23.73 -0.46
CA PHE A 54 11.78 -24.59 -1.49
C PHE A 54 13.13 -24.08 -2.00
N ILE A 55 13.56 -22.89 -1.59
CA ILE A 55 14.88 -22.36 -1.94
C ILE A 55 15.95 -23.24 -1.26
N PRO A 56 16.87 -23.88 -2.00
CA PRO A 56 17.90 -24.72 -1.40
C PRO A 56 18.77 -23.96 -0.39
N SER A 57 19.11 -24.58 0.74
CA SER A 57 19.90 -23.91 1.79
C SER A 57 21.26 -23.39 1.29
N SER A 58 21.85 -24.01 0.26
CA SER A 58 23.11 -23.56 -0.37
C SER A 58 22.98 -22.25 -1.15
N TRP A 59 21.77 -21.86 -1.54
CA TRP A 59 21.49 -20.61 -2.26
C TRP A 59 21.06 -19.49 -1.32
N ARG A 60 20.72 -19.83 -0.07
CA ARG A 60 20.22 -18.86 0.88
C ARG A 60 21.38 -18.09 1.55
N PRO A 61 21.23 -16.78 1.79
CA PRO A 61 22.23 -15.99 2.50
C PRO A 61 22.44 -16.45 3.95
N ALA A 62 23.51 -15.97 4.58
CA ALA A 62 23.66 -16.15 6.02
C ALA A 62 22.56 -15.39 6.78
N ILE A 63 21.99 -16.02 7.81
CA ILE A 63 20.97 -15.41 8.66
C ILE A 63 21.62 -14.40 9.60
N SER A 64 21.16 -13.16 9.56
CA SER A 64 21.62 -12.09 10.44
C SER A 64 20.90 -12.16 11.78
N VAL A 65 21.63 -12.45 12.85
CA VAL A 65 21.08 -12.58 14.22
C VAL A 65 21.34 -11.35 15.09
N ASP A 66 22.25 -10.48 14.67
CA ASP A 66 22.79 -9.36 15.43
C ASP A 66 22.44 -7.98 14.83
N VAL A 67 22.17 -7.91 13.52
CA VAL A 67 21.90 -6.64 12.84
C VAL A 67 20.69 -5.90 13.42
N LEU A 68 19.55 -6.56 13.62
CA LEU A 68 18.34 -5.87 14.11
C LEU A 68 18.49 -5.38 15.57
N PRO A 69 19.02 -6.19 16.51
CA PRO A 69 19.37 -5.70 17.85
C PRO A 69 20.35 -4.53 17.84
N ALA A 70 21.41 -4.60 17.02
CA ALA A 70 22.39 -3.52 16.93
C ALA A 70 21.77 -2.23 16.36
N LEU A 71 20.88 -2.34 15.37
CA LEU A 71 20.12 -1.21 14.85
C LEU A 71 19.19 -0.62 15.90
N ASP A 72 18.51 -1.46 16.69
CA ASP A 72 17.63 -0.97 17.76
C ASP A 72 18.41 -0.22 18.84
N GLU A 73 19.56 -0.75 19.27
CA GLU A 73 20.46 -0.11 20.23
C GLU A 73 21.00 1.23 19.70
N LEU A 74 21.43 1.25 18.44
CA LEU A 74 21.96 2.43 17.77
C LEU A 74 20.89 3.53 17.64
N LEU A 75 19.67 3.17 17.24
CA LEU A 75 18.65 4.15 16.85
C LEU A 75 17.75 4.59 18.01
N PHE A 76 17.48 3.74 19.01
CA PHE A 76 16.44 4.02 20.00
C PHE A 76 16.93 4.08 21.44
N ASP A 77 17.99 3.36 21.80
CA ASP A 77 18.38 3.22 23.22
C ASP A 77 19.24 4.36 23.74
N ASN A 78 20.15 4.88 22.91
CA ASN A 78 20.98 6.03 23.27
C ASN A 78 20.35 7.36 22.80
N SER A 79 20.54 8.44 23.57
CA SER A 79 19.90 9.74 23.30
C SER A 79 20.34 10.36 21.97
N LEU A 80 21.59 10.15 21.56
CA LEU A 80 22.12 10.69 20.30
C LEU A 80 21.46 10.02 19.09
N GLY A 81 21.36 8.69 19.11
CA GLY A 81 20.68 7.87 18.11
C GLY A 81 19.22 8.27 17.96
N LEU A 82 18.51 8.36 19.08
CA LEU A 82 17.10 8.72 19.10
C LEU A 82 16.86 10.11 18.50
N LEU A 83 17.66 11.11 18.88
CA LEU A 83 17.53 12.49 18.39
C LEU A 83 17.95 12.63 16.92
N SER A 84 19.07 12.00 16.53
CA SER A 84 19.54 12.04 15.15
C SER A 84 18.57 11.35 14.20
N PHE A 85 18.05 10.18 14.59
CA PHE A 85 17.08 9.45 13.81
C PHE A 85 15.73 10.18 13.69
N ALA A 86 15.23 10.76 14.79
CA ALA A 86 14.04 11.61 14.75
C ALA A 86 14.22 12.81 13.80
N SER A 87 15.41 13.43 13.81
CA SER A 87 15.75 14.54 12.90
C SER A 87 15.77 14.10 11.44
N ILE A 88 16.33 12.92 11.14
CA ILE A 88 16.33 12.33 9.80
C ILE A 88 14.90 12.07 9.31
N LEU A 89 14.02 11.53 10.16
CA LEU A 89 12.63 11.30 9.80
C LEU A 89 11.89 12.60 9.50
N VAL A 90 12.08 13.65 10.30
CA VAL A 90 11.47 14.98 10.05
C VAL A 90 12.00 15.57 8.74
N ALA A 91 13.31 15.56 8.52
CA ALA A 91 13.92 16.06 7.31
C ALA A 91 13.45 15.30 6.07
N GLY A 92 13.46 13.96 6.12
CA GLY A 92 12.96 13.11 5.03
C GLY A 92 11.47 13.32 4.76
N GLY A 93 10.64 13.40 5.80
CA GLY A 93 9.22 13.69 5.64
C GLY A 93 8.97 15.05 5.00
N TRP A 94 9.73 16.08 5.41
CA TRP A 94 9.64 17.40 4.81
C TRP A 94 10.10 17.41 3.35
N LEU A 95 11.21 16.73 3.02
CA LEU A 95 11.69 16.59 1.65
C LEU A 95 10.66 15.89 0.73
N VAL A 96 9.95 14.90 1.24
CA VAL A 96 8.95 14.14 0.46
C VAL A 96 7.63 14.90 0.31
N THR A 97 7.20 15.65 1.33
CA THR A 97 5.85 16.22 1.38
C THR A 97 5.78 17.75 1.25
N GLY A 98 6.89 18.45 1.50
CA GLY A 98 6.95 19.90 1.65
C GLY A 98 6.13 20.44 2.83
N SER A 99 5.60 19.58 3.71
CA SER A 99 4.64 19.96 4.75
C SER A 99 5.31 20.16 6.11
N SER A 100 4.91 21.21 6.84
CA SER A 100 5.29 21.38 8.23
C SER A 100 4.74 20.27 9.15
N LEU A 101 3.70 19.53 8.72
CA LEU A 101 3.18 18.37 9.46
C LEU A 101 4.22 17.25 9.60
N SER A 102 5.26 17.21 8.76
CA SER A 102 6.36 16.24 8.90
C SER A 102 7.14 16.40 10.20
N THR A 103 7.04 17.54 10.88
CA THR A 103 7.60 17.73 12.23
C THR A 103 7.02 16.72 13.24
N LEU A 104 5.80 16.22 13.04
CA LEU A 104 5.20 15.19 13.89
C LEU A 104 5.94 13.85 13.84
N LEU A 105 6.77 13.60 12.81
CA LEU A 105 7.59 12.40 12.72
C LEU A 105 8.66 12.33 13.81
N VAL A 106 8.97 13.44 14.47
CA VAL A 106 9.87 13.47 15.64
C VAL A 106 9.39 12.54 16.77
N PHE A 107 8.08 12.33 16.86
CA PHE A 107 7.49 11.47 17.89
C PHE A 107 7.56 9.98 17.54
N VAL A 108 7.82 9.60 16.29
CA VAL A 108 7.78 8.19 15.87
C VAL A 108 8.80 7.33 16.64
N PRO A 109 10.08 7.71 16.78
CA PRO A 109 11.04 6.92 17.55
C PRO A 109 10.68 6.85 19.04
N LEU A 110 10.14 7.94 19.60
CA LEU A 110 9.69 7.99 21.00
C LEU A 110 8.50 7.07 21.25
N VAL A 111 7.53 7.06 20.34
CA VAL A 111 6.37 6.18 20.41
C VAL A 111 6.81 4.72 20.32
N LEU A 112 7.68 4.36 19.38
CA LEU A 112 8.19 2.99 19.28
C LEU A 112 8.94 2.55 20.54
N ARG A 113 9.83 3.39 21.07
CA ARG A 113 10.53 3.12 22.33
C ARG A 113 9.55 2.92 23.48
N GLY A 114 8.56 3.81 23.63
CA GLY A 114 7.53 3.69 24.66
C GLY A 114 6.67 2.43 24.52
N LEU A 115 6.30 2.05 23.30
CA LEU A 115 5.56 0.82 23.03
C LEU A 115 6.41 -0.42 23.36
N ARG A 116 7.71 -0.42 23.03
CA ARG A 116 8.61 -1.50 23.44
C ARG A 116 8.74 -1.60 24.96
N ASP A 117 8.91 -0.48 25.65
CA ASP A 117 9.05 -0.46 27.11
C ASP A 117 7.76 -0.97 27.78
N LEU A 118 6.59 -0.62 27.23
CA LEU A 118 5.29 -1.18 27.64
C LEU A 118 5.18 -2.69 27.35
N ALA A 119 5.85 -3.17 26.30
CA ALA A 119 5.85 -4.58 25.93
C ALA A 119 6.76 -5.46 26.80
N ALA A 120 7.58 -4.87 27.68
CA ALA A 120 8.61 -5.58 28.43
C ALA A 120 8.06 -6.52 29.53
N VAL A 121 6.87 -6.24 30.07
CA VAL A 121 6.31 -6.99 31.21
C VAL A 121 5.12 -7.84 30.75
N PRO A 122 5.28 -9.17 30.63
CA PRO A 122 4.19 -10.06 30.23
C PRO A 122 3.13 -10.21 31.33
N SER A 123 1.87 -10.28 30.92
CA SER A 123 0.73 -10.60 31.79
C SER A 123 -0.37 -11.28 30.98
N THR A 124 -1.26 -12.03 31.64
CA THR A 124 -2.41 -12.66 30.96
C THR A 124 -3.29 -11.63 30.25
N ALA A 125 -3.50 -10.46 30.86
CA ALA A 125 -4.27 -9.38 30.24
C ALA A 125 -3.58 -8.86 28.97
N ALA A 126 -2.27 -8.66 29.02
CA ALA A 126 -1.50 -8.24 27.85
C ALA A 126 -1.44 -9.33 26.77
N ASP A 127 -1.43 -10.62 27.13
CA ASP A 127 -1.53 -11.73 26.16
C ASP A 127 -2.84 -11.68 25.37
N VAL A 128 -3.98 -11.46 26.05
CA VAL A 128 -5.28 -11.30 25.39
C VAL A 128 -5.31 -10.05 24.51
N LEU A 129 -4.79 -8.92 25.03
CA LEU A 129 -4.76 -7.66 24.28
C LEU A 129 -3.83 -7.71 23.07
N ALA A 130 -2.71 -8.42 23.12
CA ALA A 130 -1.78 -8.55 22.01
C ALA A 130 -2.26 -9.57 20.96
N PHE A 131 -2.95 -10.62 21.40
CA PHE A 131 -3.55 -11.62 20.52
C PHE A 131 -4.56 -11.00 19.54
N LEU A 132 -5.34 -9.99 19.94
CA LEU A 132 -6.34 -9.38 19.05
C LEU A 132 -5.72 -8.75 17.78
N PRO A 133 -4.81 -7.76 17.86
CA PRO A 133 -4.19 -7.19 16.67
C PRO A 133 -3.33 -8.20 15.93
N TYR A 134 -2.49 -8.97 16.63
CA TYR A 134 -1.53 -9.88 16.02
C TYR A 134 -2.18 -11.14 15.43
N GLY A 135 -2.99 -11.82 16.24
CA GLY A 135 -3.53 -13.13 15.95
C GLY A 135 -4.82 -13.14 15.14
N VAL A 136 -5.57 -12.03 15.16
CA VAL A 136 -6.89 -11.94 14.50
C VAL A 136 -6.91 -10.81 13.48
N LEU A 137 -6.80 -9.56 13.93
CA LEU A 137 -7.03 -8.39 13.07
C LEU A 137 -6.01 -8.28 11.95
N HIS A 138 -4.75 -8.66 12.17
CA HIS A 138 -3.72 -8.65 11.13
C HIS A 138 -4.15 -9.44 9.88
N TYR A 139 -4.76 -10.61 10.05
CA TYR A 139 -5.16 -11.48 8.94
C TYR A 139 -6.44 -11.02 8.23
N ILE A 140 -7.39 -10.45 8.97
CA ILE A 140 -8.71 -10.10 8.40
C ILE A 140 -8.82 -8.63 7.98
N SER A 141 -8.05 -7.73 8.58
CA SER A 141 -8.19 -6.28 8.37
C SER A 141 -7.93 -5.84 6.93
N PRO A 142 -6.99 -6.41 6.14
CA PRO A 142 -6.83 -5.99 4.75
C PRO A 142 -8.05 -6.31 3.89
N ALA A 143 -8.67 -7.48 4.11
CA ALA A 143 -9.87 -7.89 3.38
C ALA A 143 -11.07 -7.03 3.76
N ILE A 144 -11.31 -6.82 5.06
CA ILE A 144 -12.38 -5.94 5.56
C ILE A 144 -12.21 -4.52 5.01
N PHE A 145 -10.98 -4.00 5.04
CA PHE A 145 -10.69 -2.66 4.55
C PHE A 145 -10.84 -2.55 3.03
N ALA A 146 -10.45 -3.57 2.26
CA ALA A 146 -10.67 -3.60 0.81
C ALA A 146 -12.17 -3.61 0.44
N VAL A 147 -12.98 -4.38 1.18
CA VAL A 147 -14.45 -4.39 1.01
C VAL A 147 -15.04 -3.03 1.39
N TRP A 148 -14.57 -2.43 2.47
CA TRP A 148 -14.98 -1.08 2.87
C TRP A 148 -14.63 -0.04 1.79
N LEU A 149 -13.41 -0.07 1.24
CA LEU A 149 -12.99 0.81 0.15
C LEU A 149 -13.84 0.60 -1.11
N TRP A 150 -14.17 -0.64 -1.44
CA TRP A 150 -15.02 -0.95 -2.58
C TRP A 150 -16.40 -0.31 -2.44
N TRP A 151 -17.01 -0.45 -1.26
CA TRP A 151 -18.32 0.14 -0.95
C TRP A 151 -18.27 1.67 -0.89
N TYR A 152 -17.25 2.22 -0.21
CA TYR A 152 -17.17 3.65 0.11
C TYR A 152 -16.63 4.50 -1.04
N ALA A 153 -15.62 4.01 -1.77
CA ALA A 153 -14.85 4.77 -2.75
C ALA A 153 -14.75 4.07 -4.14
N GLY A 154 -15.50 2.98 -4.34
CA GLY A 154 -15.61 2.29 -5.61
C GLY A 154 -14.53 1.22 -5.89
N VAL A 155 -14.80 0.41 -6.92
CA VAL A 155 -13.96 -0.74 -7.28
C VAL A 155 -12.54 -0.37 -7.69
N GLN A 156 -12.34 0.74 -8.40
CA GLN A 156 -11.00 1.15 -8.80
C GLN A 156 -10.11 1.45 -7.59
N THR A 157 -10.66 2.11 -6.56
CA THR A 157 -9.95 2.41 -5.32
C THR A 157 -9.54 1.13 -4.59
N ALA A 158 -10.47 0.16 -4.48
CA ALA A 158 -10.19 -1.12 -3.87
C ALA A 158 -9.10 -1.91 -4.64
N VAL A 159 -9.12 -1.87 -5.97
CA VAL A 159 -8.08 -2.48 -6.83
C VAL A 159 -6.72 -1.81 -6.59
N VAL A 160 -6.66 -0.47 -6.53
CA VAL A 160 -5.41 0.27 -6.25
C VAL A 160 -4.86 -0.09 -4.86
N PHE A 161 -5.73 -0.24 -3.86
CA PHE A 161 -5.32 -0.74 -2.54
C PHE A 161 -4.78 -2.17 -2.62
N ALA A 162 -5.48 -3.08 -3.29
CA ALA A 162 -5.03 -4.48 -3.44
C ALA A 162 -3.69 -4.59 -4.17
N GLN A 163 -3.46 -3.77 -5.20
CA GLN A 163 -2.19 -3.67 -5.90
C GLN A 163 -1.08 -3.15 -4.99
N ALA A 164 -1.33 -2.07 -4.25
CA ALA A 164 -0.38 -1.52 -3.29
C ALA A 164 -0.03 -2.57 -2.21
N PHE A 165 -1.06 -3.23 -1.69
CA PHE A 165 -0.93 -4.25 -0.66
C PHE A 165 -0.12 -5.44 -1.14
N GLY A 166 -0.41 -5.99 -2.33
CA GLY A 166 0.36 -7.08 -2.91
C GLY A 166 1.80 -6.69 -3.25
N ALA A 167 2.02 -5.48 -3.80
CA ALA A 167 3.35 -5.00 -4.16
C ALA A 167 4.28 -4.83 -2.96
N GLN A 168 3.84 -4.16 -1.89
CA GLN A 168 4.66 -4.01 -0.67
C GLN A 168 5.02 -5.36 -0.05
N ASN A 169 4.11 -6.32 -0.14
CA ASN A 169 4.27 -7.64 0.41
C ASN A 169 5.23 -8.52 -0.40
N CYS A 170 5.16 -8.44 -1.74
CA CYS A 170 6.16 -9.04 -2.62
C CYS A 170 7.55 -8.50 -2.30
N LEU A 171 7.69 -7.17 -2.20
CA LEU A 171 8.97 -6.54 -1.85
C LEU A 171 9.44 -6.97 -0.46
N GLY A 172 8.54 -7.09 0.50
CA GLY A 172 8.85 -7.55 1.85
C GLY A 172 9.41 -8.98 1.85
N VAL A 173 8.72 -9.92 1.20
CA VAL A 173 9.20 -11.32 1.09
C VAL A 173 10.51 -11.42 0.33
N ILE A 174 10.68 -10.67 -0.76
CA ILE A 174 11.96 -10.62 -1.49
C ILE A 174 13.08 -10.17 -0.56
N THR A 175 12.84 -9.14 0.26
CA THR A 175 13.82 -8.63 1.21
C THR A 175 14.12 -9.66 2.29
N GLN A 176 13.11 -10.33 2.83
CA GLN A 176 13.29 -11.38 3.84
C GLN A 176 14.09 -12.58 3.31
N VAL A 177 13.99 -12.88 2.01
CA VAL A 177 14.78 -13.94 1.35
C VAL A 177 16.22 -13.51 1.10
N VAL A 178 16.43 -12.27 0.63
CA VAL A 178 17.76 -11.73 0.28
C VAL A 178 18.55 -11.27 1.51
N PHE A 179 17.86 -10.84 2.55
CA PHE A 179 18.39 -10.36 3.82
C PHE A 179 17.64 -11.01 4.99
N PRO A 180 17.89 -12.31 5.23
CA PRO A 180 17.23 -13.05 6.30
C PRO A 180 17.71 -12.57 7.67
N THR A 181 16.77 -12.21 8.53
CA THR A 181 17.04 -11.66 9.86
C THR A 181 16.25 -12.42 10.93
N ALA A 182 16.89 -12.68 12.06
CA ALA A 182 16.23 -13.27 13.22
C ALA A 182 15.31 -12.27 13.94
N ALA A 183 14.21 -12.78 14.48
CA ALA A 183 13.29 -12.05 15.34
C ALA A 183 13.69 -12.19 16.83
N PRO A 184 13.14 -11.37 17.74
CA PRO A 184 13.53 -11.38 19.16
C PRO A 184 13.44 -12.74 19.85
N TRP A 185 12.44 -13.56 19.52
CA TRP A 185 12.29 -14.90 20.08
C TRP A 185 13.54 -15.77 19.89
N TYR A 186 14.29 -15.57 18.80
CA TYR A 186 15.48 -16.37 18.51
C TYR A 186 16.58 -15.99 19.49
N ASN A 187 16.85 -14.69 19.62
CA ASN A 187 17.90 -14.18 20.49
C ASN A 187 17.60 -14.43 21.96
N ASP A 188 16.32 -14.49 22.34
CA ASP A 188 15.92 -14.88 23.70
C ASP A 188 16.32 -16.32 24.06
N LEU A 189 16.32 -17.22 23.08
CA LEU A 189 16.60 -18.64 23.28
C LEU A 189 18.06 -19.00 23.03
N TYR A 190 18.70 -18.36 22.05
CA TYR A 190 20.01 -18.75 21.53
C TYR A 190 21.07 -17.65 21.63
N GLY A 191 20.71 -16.46 22.11
CA GLY A 191 21.58 -15.29 22.05
C GLY A 191 21.93 -14.93 20.59
N PHE A 192 23.18 -14.57 20.34
CA PHE A 192 23.69 -14.28 18.99
C PHE A 192 24.41 -15.49 18.36
N ALA A 193 24.08 -16.71 18.80
CA ALA A 193 24.62 -17.91 18.16
C ALA A 193 24.20 -17.96 16.68
N PRO A 194 25.05 -18.46 15.76
CA PRO A 194 24.71 -18.57 14.35
C PRO A 194 23.45 -19.42 14.10
N ALA A 195 22.48 -18.85 13.38
CA ALA A 195 21.26 -19.54 12.99
C ALA A 195 21.47 -20.39 11.73
N THR A 196 20.62 -21.42 11.56
CA THR A 196 20.64 -22.31 10.40
C THR A 196 19.23 -22.55 9.87
N TYR A 197 19.10 -22.81 8.56
CA TYR A 197 17.80 -23.04 7.92
C TYR A 197 17.09 -24.34 8.31
N SER A 198 17.74 -25.22 9.10
CA SER A 198 17.10 -26.40 9.70
C SER A 198 16.33 -26.09 10.97
N MET A 199 16.45 -24.87 11.52
CA MET A 199 15.75 -24.48 12.74
C MET A 199 14.26 -24.21 12.43
N PRO A 200 13.33 -24.83 13.18
CA PRO A 200 11.90 -24.58 13.01
C PRO A 200 11.53 -23.17 13.49
N GLY A 201 10.42 -22.63 12.99
CA GLY A 201 9.89 -21.38 13.51
C GLY A 201 9.34 -21.52 14.91
N ASN A 202 9.32 -20.42 15.67
CA ASN A 202 8.89 -20.39 17.05
C ASN A 202 7.71 -19.42 17.22
N PRO A 203 6.66 -19.79 17.99
CA PRO A 203 5.52 -18.90 18.24
C PRO A 203 5.87 -17.72 19.17
N GLY A 204 7.07 -17.64 19.72
CA GLY A 204 7.48 -16.59 20.66
C GLY A 204 6.51 -16.47 21.83
N GLY A 205 6.05 -15.25 22.10
CA GLY A 205 5.06 -14.97 23.13
C GLY A 205 3.68 -15.60 22.88
N LEU A 206 3.34 -15.98 21.64
CA LEU A 206 2.07 -16.64 21.34
C LEU A 206 1.96 -18.03 21.96
N ALA A 207 3.06 -18.65 22.39
CA ALA A 207 3.00 -19.89 23.17
C ALA A 207 2.17 -19.71 24.46
N ARG A 208 2.18 -18.51 25.06
CA ARG A 208 1.33 -18.20 26.22
C ARG A 208 -0.15 -18.11 25.84
N VAL A 209 -0.45 -17.61 24.64
CA VAL A 209 -1.81 -17.51 24.10
C VAL A 209 -2.38 -18.90 23.78
N ASP A 210 -1.60 -19.75 23.13
CA ASP A 210 -1.95 -21.16 22.92
C ASP A 210 -2.29 -21.85 24.26
N LYS A 211 -1.44 -21.67 25.28
CA LYS A 211 -1.69 -22.19 26.63
C LYS A 211 -2.96 -21.62 27.27
N LEU A 212 -3.23 -20.33 27.08
CA LEU A 212 -4.41 -19.66 27.64
C LEU A 212 -5.72 -20.22 27.08
N PHE A 213 -5.74 -20.53 25.78
CA PHE A 213 -6.93 -21.06 25.10
C PHE A 213 -6.95 -22.60 25.00
N GLY A 214 -5.92 -23.28 25.50
CA GLY A 214 -5.81 -24.74 25.39
C GLY A 214 -5.68 -25.23 23.94
N THR A 215 -5.03 -24.45 23.07
CA THR A 215 -4.83 -24.77 21.65
C THR A 215 -3.34 -25.00 21.34
N HIS A 216 -3.07 -25.46 20.12
CA HIS A 216 -1.72 -25.57 19.55
C HIS A 216 -1.61 -24.81 18.23
N MET A 217 -2.46 -23.79 18.04
CA MET A 217 -2.65 -23.15 16.74
C MET A 217 -1.39 -22.42 16.31
N TYR A 218 -0.81 -21.62 17.20
CA TYR A 218 0.38 -20.83 16.87
C TYR A 218 1.65 -21.68 16.90
N GLY A 219 1.77 -22.60 17.84
CA GLY A 219 2.85 -23.58 17.83
C GLY A 219 2.94 -24.31 16.50
N ASN A 220 1.80 -24.81 15.98
CA ASN A 220 1.76 -25.49 14.69
C ASN A 220 2.01 -24.53 13.51
N ALA A 221 1.41 -23.33 13.53
CA ALA A 221 1.57 -22.38 12.43
C ALA A 221 3.02 -21.91 12.27
N PHE A 222 3.70 -21.56 13.37
CA PHE A 222 5.07 -21.06 13.33
C PHE A 222 6.09 -22.18 13.05
N ASN A 223 5.89 -23.38 13.61
CA ASN A 223 6.75 -24.53 13.29
C ASN A 223 6.75 -24.86 11.78
N ASN A 224 5.62 -24.64 11.10
CA ASN A 224 5.45 -24.90 9.67
C ASN A 224 5.60 -23.64 8.81
N SER A 225 6.14 -22.54 9.35
CA SER A 225 6.32 -21.31 8.58
C SER A 225 7.28 -21.53 7.40
N PRO A 226 6.89 -21.18 6.16
CA PRO A 226 7.78 -21.27 5.00
C PRO A 226 9.02 -20.37 5.10
N LEU A 227 8.94 -19.34 5.94
CA LEU A 227 9.95 -18.31 6.08
C LEU A 227 10.12 -17.98 7.58
N VAL A 228 11.09 -18.66 8.22
CA VAL A 228 11.35 -18.55 9.67
C VAL A 228 12.12 -17.28 10.02
N PHE A 229 13.17 -16.95 9.26
CA PHE A 229 14.09 -15.84 9.53
C PHE A 229 13.83 -14.65 8.62
N GLY A 230 12.64 -14.05 8.74
CA GLY A 230 12.21 -12.90 7.95
C GLY A 230 11.65 -11.77 8.78
N ALA A 231 12.31 -11.41 9.89
CA ALA A 231 11.84 -10.33 10.75
C ALA A 231 11.76 -8.97 10.00
N MET A 232 12.74 -8.66 9.16
CA MET A 232 12.79 -7.42 8.38
C MET A 232 12.44 -7.62 6.90
N PRO A 233 11.58 -6.76 6.32
CA PRO A 233 10.70 -5.80 7.00
C PRO A 233 9.52 -6.47 7.70
N SER A 234 8.95 -5.79 8.71
CA SER A 234 7.72 -6.26 9.35
C SER A 234 6.52 -6.07 8.44
N LEU A 235 5.97 -7.18 7.93
CA LEU A 235 4.70 -7.17 7.18
C LEU A 235 3.51 -6.79 8.08
N HIS A 236 3.56 -7.11 9.38
CA HIS A 236 2.56 -6.64 10.34
C HIS A 236 2.46 -5.11 10.38
N SER A 237 3.61 -4.43 10.46
CA SER A 237 3.68 -2.98 10.33
C SER A 237 3.17 -2.53 8.97
N GLY A 238 3.63 -3.19 7.90
CA GLY A 238 3.25 -2.82 6.54
C GLY A 238 1.73 -2.85 6.28
N PHE A 239 1.01 -3.77 6.90
CA PHE A 239 -0.44 -3.87 6.70
C PHE A 239 -1.14 -2.71 7.41
N ALA A 240 -0.82 -2.52 8.69
CA ALA A 240 -1.45 -1.50 9.52
C ALA A 240 -1.17 -0.09 8.99
N VAL A 241 0.07 0.18 8.56
CA VAL A 241 0.46 1.49 8.00
C VAL A 241 -0.23 1.72 6.66
N LEU A 242 -0.25 0.75 5.74
CA LEU A 242 -0.90 0.93 4.44
C LEU A 242 -2.41 1.20 4.59
N ILE A 243 -3.09 0.42 5.44
CA ILE A 243 -4.52 0.61 5.76
C ILE A 243 -4.76 2.01 6.33
N MET A 244 -3.95 2.43 7.31
CA MET A 244 -4.05 3.76 7.91
C MET A 244 -3.85 4.89 6.89
N LEU A 245 -2.85 4.78 6.00
CA LEU A 245 -2.57 5.79 4.97
C LEU A 245 -3.71 5.92 3.95
N PHE A 246 -4.23 4.80 3.44
CA PHE A 246 -5.39 4.81 2.55
C PHE A 246 -6.63 5.38 3.24
N ALA A 247 -6.87 5.04 4.50
CA ALA A 247 -7.99 5.60 5.25
C ALA A 247 -7.84 7.10 5.47
N MET A 248 -6.63 7.58 5.79
CA MET A 248 -6.32 8.99 5.98
C MET A 248 -6.57 9.82 4.71
N HIS A 249 -6.39 9.23 3.52
CA HIS A 249 -6.70 9.86 2.23
C HIS A 249 -8.18 10.27 2.12
N PHE A 250 -9.09 9.47 2.67
CA PHE A 250 -10.54 9.68 2.56
C PHE A 250 -11.16 10.31 3.81
N SER A 251 -10.66 9.98 5.00
CA SER A 251 -11.19 10.46 6.27
C SER A 251 -10.10 10.59 7.32
N ARG A 252 -9.83 11.84 7.73
CA ARG A 252 -8.89 12.14 8.81
C ARG A 252 -9.28 11.45 10.13
N ARG A 253 -10.58 11.31 10.41
CA ARG A 253 -11.07 10.65 11.63
C ARG A 253 -10.77 9.16 11.60
N LEU A 254 -11.06 8.48 10.50
CA LEU A 254 -10.79 7.05 10.34
C LEU A 254 -9.28 6.78 10.33
N GLY A 255 -8.52 7.59 9.59
CA GLY A 255 -7.05 7.52 9.59
C GLY A 255 -6.45 7.67 10.98
N SER A 256 -6.91 8.64 11.78
CA SER A 256 -6.46 8.79 13.17
C SER A 256 -6.81 7.61 14.06
N ALA A 257 -8.02 7.03 13.90
CA ALA A 257 -8.40 5.81 14.64
C ALA A 257 -7.52 4.61 14.24
N LEU A 258 -7.21 4.46 12.96
CA LEU A 258 -6.34 3.39 12.45
C LEU A 258 -4.85 3.62 12.81
N MET A 259 -4.46 4.85 13.13
CA MET A 259 -3.14 5.11 13.72
C MET A 259 -3.04 4.53 15.15
N LEU A 260 -4.13 4.53 15.92
CA LEU A 260 -4.15 3.82 17.22
C LEU A 260 -4.06 2.30 17.01
N TYR A 261 -4.77 1.76 16.02
CA TYR A 261 -4.64 0.34 15.65
C TYR A 261 -3.21 -0.01 15.22
N MET A 262 -2.55 0.84 14.44
CA MET A 262 -1.15 0.68 14.06
C MET A 262 -0.23 0.62 15.28
N CYS A 263 -0.36 1.56 16.23
CA CYS A 263 0.43 1.52 17.47
C CYS A 263 0.13 0.25 18.29
N TRP A 264 -1.12 -0.20 18.33
CA TRP A 264 -1.51 -1.44 19.01
C TRP A 264 -0.89 -2.68 18.35
N GLN A 265 -0.86 -2.73 17.01
CA GLN A 265 -0.20 -3.76 16.23
C GLN A 265 1.32 -3.79 16.51
N TRP A 266 1.99 -2.63 16.47
CA TRP A 266 3.41 -2.51 16.76
C TRP A 266 3.76 -3.00 18.16
N TRP A 267 3.03 -2.53 19.17
CA TRP A 267 3.18 -3.03 20.53
C TRP A 267 3.01 -4.55 20.60
N ALA A 268 1.94 -5.09 20.01
CA ALA A 268 1.65 -6.52 20.06
C ALA A 268 2.76 -7.37 19.42
N THR A 269 3.33 -6.92 18.31
CA THR A 269 4.44 -7.64 17.65
C THR A 269 5.72 -7.68 18.48
N MET A 270 6.04 -6.60 19.21
CA MET A 270 7.17 -6.55 20.13
C MET A 270 6.90 -7.35 21.40
N TYR A 271 5.69 -7.23 21.96
CA TYR A 271 5.23 -7.98 23.14
C TYR A 271 5.25 -9.48 22.93
N LEU A 272 4.86 -9.93 21.73
CA LEU A 272 4.89 -11.34 21.34
C LEU A 272 6.27 -11.81 20.84
N ARG A 273 7.31 -10.96 20.91
CA ARG A 273 8.71 -11.29 20.56
C ARG A 273 8.94 -11.65 19.09
N HIS A 274 8.19 -11.04 18.17
CA HIS A 274 8.32 -11.31 16.72
C HIS A 274 9.01 -10.21 15.93
N HIS A 275 9.10 -9.00 16.47
CA HIS A 275 9.64 -7.85 15.73
C HIS A 275 10.43 -6.90 16.65
N TYR A 276 11.46 -6.31 16.06
CA TYR A 276 12.23 -5.19 16.60
C TYR A 276 11.62 -3.86 16.17
N MET A 277 12.01 -2.74 16.78
CA MET A 277 11.48 -1.43 16.38
C MET A 277 11.95 -1.02 14.98
N SER A 278 13.20 -1.34 14.65
CA SER A 278 13.79 -1.06 13.34
C SER A 278 13.04 -1.74 12.19
N ASP A 279 12.69 -3.02 12.33
CA ASP A 279 11.98 -3.75 11.28
C ASP A 279 10.53 -3.28 11.07
N LEU A 280 9.88 -2.76 12.12
CA LEU A 280 8.58 -2.10 12.05
C LEU A 280 8.65 -0.83 11.20
N LEU A 281 9.73 -0.05 11.32
CA LEU A 281 9.92 1.15 10.52
C LEU A 281 10.23 0.86 9.06
N VAL A 282 11.00 -0.18 8.76
CA VAL A 282 11.23 -0.59 7.37
C VAL A 282 9.92 -1.08 6.74
N GLY A 283 9.08 -1.80 7.49
CA GLY A 283 7.72 -2.14 7.06
C GLY A 283 6.86 -0.90 6.77
N ALA A 284 6.89 0.09 7.67
CA ALA A 284 6.18 1.36 7.50
C ALA A 284 6.68 2.17 6.29
N LEU A 285 7.99 2.12 6.02
CA LEU A 285 8.60 2.74 4.85
C LEU A 285 8.09 2.10 3.56
N TYR A 286 8.00 0.77 3.50
CA TYR A 286 7.50 0.05 2.33
C TYR A 286 6.06 0.45 2.01
N SER A 287 5.20 0.53 3.04
CA SER A 287 3.83 1.01 2.88
C SER A 287 3.76 2.45 2.44
N THR A 288 4.59 3.32 3.02
CA THR A 288 4.61 4.75 2.70
C THR A 288 5.02 4.98 1.25
N VAL A 289 6.11 4.34 0.80
CA VAL A 289 6.57 4.42 -0.59
C VAL A 289 5.50 3.89 -1.54
N THR A 290 4.94 2.72 -1.24
CA THR A 290 3.92 2.11 -2.09
C THR A 290 2.65 2.97 -2.14
N TYR A 291 2.20 3.50 -1.01
CA TYR A 291 1.09 4.46 -0.95
C TYR A 291 1.37 5.72 -1.76
N MET A 292 2.59 6.28 -1.68
CA MET A 292 2.97 7.47 -2.45
C MET A 292 2.95 7.23 -3.96
N PHE A 293 3.25 6.02 -4.42
CA PHE A 293 3.05 5.63 -5.81
C PHE A 293 1.57 5.38 -6.13
N SER A 294 0.78 4.84 -5.21
CA SER A 294 -0.62 4.49 -5.46
C SER A 294 -1.57 5.69 -5.37
N ARG A 295 -1.27 6.70 -4.54
CA ARG A 295 -2.14 7.87 -4.30
C ARG A 295 -2.45 8.71 -5.53
N ARG A 296 -1.61 8.65 -6.57
CA ARG A 296 -1.85 9.34 -7.86
C ARG A 296 -3.03 8.75 -8.64
N TYR A 297 -3.43 7.53 -8.31
CA TYR A 297 -4.56 6.83 -8.92
C TYR A 297 -5.83 6.90 -8.05
N LEU A 298 -5.77 7.57 -6.90
CA LEU A 298 -6.92 7.77 -6.03
C LEU A 298 -7.67 9.05 -6.44
N ALA A 299 -8.99 8.98 -6.52
CA ALA A 299 -9.81 10.18 -6.72
C ALA A 299 -9.58 11.19 -5.59
N ARG A 300 -9.49 12.48 -5.93
CA ARG A 300 -9.44 13.55 -4.93
C ARG A 300 -10.83 13.75 -4.35
N VAL A 301 -10.93 13.81 -3.03
CA VAL A 301 -12.18 14.18 -2.35
C VAL A 301 -12.55 15.60 -2.75
N SER A 302 -13.66 15.78 -3.47
CA SER A 302 -14.22 17.11 -3.75
C SER A 302 -14.81 17.68 -2.45
N SER A 303 -14.60 18.97 -2.19
CA SER A 303 -15.13 19.68 -1.01
C SER A 303 -16.67 19.77 -0.97
N LEU A 304 -17.36 19.27 -2.00
CA LEU A 304 -18.82 19.27 -2.11
C LEU A 304 -19.46 17.90 -1.83
N GLY A 305 -18.71 16.99 -1.19
CA GLY A 305 -19.18 15.64 -0.90
C GLY A 305 -18.95 14.69 -2.07
N TYR A 306 -18.92 13.40 -1.75
CA TYR A 306 -18.81 12.32 -2.71
C TYR A 306 -20.12 12.23 -3.51
N HIS A 307 -20.18 12.90 -4.65
CA HIS A 307 -21.24 12.65 -5.63
C HIS A 307 -20.82 11.45 -6.47
N GLY A 308 -21.44 10.31 -6.20
CA GLY A 308 -21.41 9.17 -7.10
C GLY A 308 -22.12 9.53 -8.40
N SER A 309 -21.42 10.13 -9.36
CA SER A 309 -21.88 10.17 -10.75
C SER A 309 -21.06 9.18 -11.55
N SER A 310 -21.73 8.22 -12.18
CA SER A 310 -21.18 7.13 -12.98
C SER A 310 -20.59 7.58 -14.34
N ASP A 311 -20.01 8.77 -14.42
CA ASP A 311 -19.43 9.30 -15.66
C ASP A 311 -17.93 9.08 -15.67
N TYR A 312 -17.57 7.84 -15.96
CA TYR A 312 -16.22 7.37 -16.18
C TYR A 312 -15.75 7.78 -17.58
N LYS A 313 -15.38 9.04 -17.76
CA LYS A 313 -14.63 9.50 -18.95
C LYS A 313 -13.45 10.35 -18.53
N LEU A 314 -12.38 9.71 -18.05
CA LEU A 314 -10.96 10.05 -18.34
C LEU A 314 -10.03 9.14 -17.52
N LEU A 315 -9.77 7.92 -18.00
CA LEU A 315 -8.69 7.10 -17.43
C LEU A 315 -7.83 6.37 -18.47
N ASP A 316 -8.04 6.63 -19.77
CA ASP A 316 -7.24 6.03 -20.84
C ASP A 316 -6.18 6.98 -21.45
N VAL A 317 -6.09 8.25 -21.04
CA VAL A 317 -5.20 9.23 -21.71
C VAL A 317 -3.84 9.42 -21.04
N VAL A 318 -3.68 9.10 -19.75
CA VAL A 318 -2.41 9.38 -19.04
C VAL A 318 -1.39 8.23 -19.13
N VAL A 319 -1.82 7.00 -19.44
CA VAL A 319 -0.92 5.84 -19.44
C VAL A 319 -0.15 5.64 -20.75
N MET A 320 -0.57 6.27 -21.86
CA MET A 320 0.14 6.15 -23.15
C MET A 320 0.97 7.39 -23.54
N ASN A 321 0.62 8.59 -23.08
CA ASN A 321 1.39 9.79 -23.45
C ASN A 321 2.70 9.93 -22.66
N ASP A 322 2.77 9.46 -21.41
CA ASP A 322 4.01 9.58 -20.63
C ASP A 322 5.07 8.53 -21.02
N VAL A 323 4.68 7.47 -21.74
CA VAL A 323 5.59 6.43 -22.25
C VAL A 323 5.99 6.67 -23.71
N LEU A 324 5.22 7.43 -24.48
CA LEU A 324 5.47 7.70 -25.92
C LEU A 324 5.63 9.19 -26.28
N GLY A 325 5.59 10.10 -25.31
CA GLY A 325 5.72 11.55 -25.53
C GLY A 325 7.15 12.02 -25.74
N GLY A 326 7.71 11.75 -26.93
CA GLY A 326 8.82 12.52 -27.45
C GLY A 326 8.48 14.01 -27.48
N LYS A 327 9.46 14.85 -27.09
CA LYS A 327 9.38 16.31 -27.14
C LYS A 327 8.87 16.79 -28.51
N HIS A 328 7.67 17.38 -28.53
CA HIS A 328 7.32 18.36 -29.55
C HIS A 328 6.83 19.63 -28.87
N ASP A 329 7.66 20.65 -29.01
CA ASP A 329 7.39 22.04 -28.69
C ASP A 329 6.33 22.57 -29.66
N PHE A 330 5.23 23.13 -29.14
CA PHE A 330 4.26 23.87 -29.94
C PHE A 330 4.04 25.25 -29.30
N SER A 331 4.81 26.20 -29.80
CA SER A 331 4.55 27.63 -29.68
C SER A 331 3.22 27.98 -30.35
N GLY A 332 2.24 28.46 -29.57
CA GLY A 332 0.93 28.85 -30.09
C GLY A 332 0.14 29.65 -29.05
N ARG A 333 0.56 30.89 -28.82
CA ARG A 333 -0.02 31.85 -27.88
C ARG A 333 -1.19 32.57 -28.58
N GLU A 334 -2.44 32.11 -28.40
CA GLU A 334 -3.65 32.98 -28.54
C GLU A 334 -5.04 32.36 -28.24
N GLN A 335 -5.17 31.07 -27.88
CA GLN A 335 -6.50 30.45 -27.66
C GLN A 335 -6.91 30.18 -26.20
N SER A 336 -6.11 30.60 -25.20
CA SER A 336 -6.40 30.33 -23.79
C SER A 336 -7.26 31.40 -23.10
N GLY A 337 -7.59 32.50 -23.77
CA GLY A 337 -8.34 33.64 -23.20
C GLY A 337 -9.85 33.42 -23.12
N MET A 338 -10.45 32.75 -24.11
CA MET A 338 -11.91 32.62 -24.22
C MET A 338 -12.51 31.55 -23.31
N TRP A 339 -11.76 30.50 -22.97
CA TRP A 339 -12.26 29.41 -22.13
C TRP A 339 -12.35 29.79 -20.64
N ASN A 340 -11.48 30.69 -20.19
CA ASN A 340 -11.45 31.11 -18.78
C ASN A 340 -12.61 32.07 -18.43
N GLU A 341 -13.08 32.91 -19.35
CA GLU A 341 -14.24 33.78 -19.10
C GLU A 341 -15.57 33.03 -19.04
N ALA A 342 -15.75 31.99 -19.87
CA ALA A 342 -16.99 31.21 -19.92
C ALA A 342 -17.23 30.44 -18.61
N ILE A 343 -16.16 29.90 -18.00
CA ILE A 343 -16.21 29.17 -16.73
C ILE A 343 -16.45 30.12 -15.54
N LEU A 344 -15.99 31.37 -15.64
CA LEU A 344 -16.19 32.38 -14.59
C LEU A 344 -17.57 33.05 -14.66
N LYS A 345 -18.23 33.07 -15.83
CA LYS A 345 -19.61 33.54 -15.98
C LYS A 345 -20.63 32.50 -15.49
N SER A 346 -20.39 31.20 -15.69
CA SER A 346 -21.29 30.16 -15.17
C SER A 346 -21.28 30.03 -13.65
N ARG A 347 -20.19 30.45 -12.97
CA ARG A 347 -20.07 30.45 -11.51
C ARG A 347 -20.72 31.64 -10.80
N ARG A 348 -21.03 32.74 -11.51
CA ARG A 348 -21.66 33.94 -10.92
C ARG A 348 -23.18 33.94 -10.97
N ALA A 349 -23.77 33.09 -11.82
CA ALA A 349 -25.22 32.91 -11.90
C ALA A 349 -25.63 31.68 -11.09
N GLY A 350 -25.52 31.76 -9.76
CA GLY A 350 -26.31 30.88 -8.92
C GLY A 350 -27.74 31.40 -8.91
N GLU A 351 -28.69 30.62 -9.43
CA GLU A 351 -30.02 30.40 -8.83
C GLU A 351 -30.98 29.65 -9.76
N ARG A 352 -31.67 28.68 -9.14
CA ARG A 352 -33.11 28.36 -9.24
C ARG A 352 -33.69 27.85 -10.57
N ASP A 353 -34.30 26.68 -10.40
CA ASP A 353 -35.57 26.22 -10.97
C ASP A 353 -35.70 25.96 -12.49
N SER A 354 -36.21 24.74 -12.73
CA SER A 354 -37.14 24.34 -13.80
C SER A 354 -36.68 24.37 -15.27
N LEU A 355 -36.62 23.16 -15.85
CA LEU A 355 -37.33 22.77 -17.08
C LEU A 355 -37.52 23.87 -18.14
N VAL A 356 -36.69 23.89 -19.20
CA VAL A 356 -37.13 24.24 -20.56
C VAL A 356 -36.24 23.50 -21.58
N MET A 357 -36.86 22.60 -22.37
CA MET A 357 -36.33 22.18 -23.67
C MET A 357 -36.23 23.39 -24.58
N MET A 358 -35.10 23.63 -25.22
CA MET A 358 -35.07 24.47 -26.42
C MET A 358 -34.04 23.97 -27.44
N THR A 359 -34.59 23.41 -28.51
CA THR A 359 -33.97 23.24 -29.83
C THR A 359 -33.58 24.60 -30.40
N VAL A 360 -32.36 24.74 -30.94
CA VAL A 360 -31.92 25.93 -31.69
C VAL A 360 -31.71 25.56 -33.17
N PRO A 361 -32.26 26.33 -34.13
CA PRO A 361 -32.09 26.10 -35.56
C PRO A 361 -30.77 26.69 -36.08
N LEU A 362 -30.23 26.08 -37.14
CA LEU A 362 -29.06 26.55 -37.90
C LEU A 362 -29.53 27.31 -39.14
N ASP A 363 -29.25 28.62 -39.16
CA ASP A 363 -29.06 29.48 -40.34
C ASP A 363 -28.05 30.55 -39.86
N GLY A 364 -26.99 30.95 -40.54
CA GLY A 364 -26.52 30.87 -41.92
C GLY A 364 -25.22 31.69 -41.98
N ILE A 365 -24.56 31.72 -43.15
CA ILE A 365 -23.70 32.79 -43.72
C ILE A 365 -22.82 32.10 -44.78
N MET A 366 -22.98 32.51 -46.03
CA MET A 366 -21.93 33.10 -46.87
C MET A 366 -22.62 33.70 -48.11
N VAL A 367 -22.61 35.03 -48.21
CA VAL A 367 -22.84 35.79 -49.44
C VAL A 367 -21.46 36.10 -50.00
N ASP A 368 -21.25 35.86 -51.30
CA ASP A 368 -20.25 36.58 -52.08
C ASP A 368 -20.86 36.89 -53.45
N ASP A 369 -21.01 38.18 -53.73
CA ASP A 369 -21.48 38.75 -54.99
C ASP A 369 -20.24 39.25 -55.76
N SER A 370 -19.91 38.63 -56.89
CA SER A 370 -19.33 39.36 -58.05
C SER A 370 -19.36 38.54 -59.34
N ASN A 371 -20.17 39.05 -60.28
CA ASN A 371 -20.33 38.75 -61.72
C ASN A 371 -20.91 37.40 -62.17
#